data_AF-A0A936IRF1-F1
#
_entry.id   AF-A0A936IRF1-F1
#
_cell.length_a   1.000
_cell.length_b   1.000
_cell.length_c   1.000
_cell.angle_alpha   90.00
_cell.angle_beta   90.00
_cell.angle_gamma   90.00
#
_symmetry.space_group_name_H-M   'P 1'
#
loop_
_entity.id
_entity.type
_entity.pdbx_description
1 polymer ?
#
loop_
_entity_poly.entity_id
_entity_poly.type
_entity_poly.pdbx_seq_one_letter_code
_entity_poly.pdbx_strand_id
1 'polypeptide(L)'
;MTHQDWDRDVTFGLAMPSCVHCGGHGTRNGRRGMEVPCNCVFRAIFRACYERFRFCAAKEKYISKVSLVPCRGRDRRLTYERLIEDYIADFCLVSKRHLSDLDYRIFRYHFLLGADWRLCCSRLGIDRGNFFHAVYRIQQRLGRVFKELQPYGLYPVDEYFAGRVERNTSPPPPEGTPHQGTPVRPPLRDAA
;
A
#
# COMPACT_ATOMS: atom_id res chain seq x y z
N MET A 1 18.46 -1.15 10.49
CA MET A 1 17.08 -0.63 10.59
C MET A 1 17.03 0.64 9.77
N THR A 2 16.51 0.59 8.55
CA THR A 2 16.37 1.77 7.70
C THR A 2 15.41 2.74 8.38
N HIS A 3 15.90 3.94 8.68
CA HIS A 3 15.09 5.04 9.18
C HIS A 3 14.16 5.46 8.04
N GLN A 4 12.93 4.95 8.04
CA GLN A 4 11.91 5.40 7.10
C GLN A 4 11.47 6.78 7.56
N ASP A 5 12.03 7.82 6.95
CA ASP A 5 11.61 9.19 7.22
C ASP A 5 10.15 9.35 6.79
N TRP A 6 9.31 9.69 7.76
CA TRP A 6 7.94 10.08 7.50
C TRP A 6 7.95 11.52 7.03
N ASP A 7 7.60 11.72 5.76
CA ASP A 7 7.46 13.06 5.21
C ASP A 7 6.31 13.80 5.91
N ARG A 8 6.60 15.02 6.38
CA ARG A 8 5.65 15.85 7.12
C ARG A 8 4.44 16.18 6.26
N ASP A 9 4.64 16.46 4.97
CA ASP A 9 3.57 16.81 4.05
C ASP A 9 2.58 15.65 3.87
N VAL A 10 3.09 14.42 3.77
CA VAL A 10 2.27 13.20 3.69
C VAL A 10 1.48 12.99 4.98
N THR A 11 2.11 13.18 6.14
CA THR A 11 1.41 13.01 7.42
C THR A 11 0.34 14.07 7.64
N PHE A 12 0.58 15.31 7.20
CA PHE A 12 -0.37 16.42 7.27
C PHE A 12 -1.58 16.16 6.37
N GLY A 13 -1.35 15.77 5.11
CA GLY A 13 -2.43 15.47 4.16
C GLY A 13 -3.33 14.30 4.56
N LEU A 14 -2.82 13.37 5.37
CA LEU A 14 -3.57 12.22 5.89
C LEU A 14 -4.21 12.46 7.27
N ALA A 15 -3.90 13.59 7.91
CA ALA A 15 -4.36 13.87 9.25
C ALA A 15 -5.86 14.17 9.26
N MET A 16 -6.56 13.69 10.29
CA MET A 16 -7.93 14.10 10.54
C MET A 16 -7.92 15.52 11.16
N PRO A 17 -8.60 16.52 10.57
CA PRO A 17 -8.53 17.91 11.04
C PRO A 17 -8.96 18.08 12.50
N SER A 18 -9.97 17.32 12.93
CA SER A 18 -10.51 17.34 14.30
C SER A 18 -9.84 16.32 15.23
N CYS A 19 -8.65 15.82 14.90
CA CYS A 19 -7.97 14.83 15.74
C CYS A 19 -7.51 15.44 17.06
N VAL A 20 -8.05 14.97 18.19
CA VAL A 20 -7.69 15.43 19.54
C VAL A 20 -6.20 15.21 19.87
N HIS A 21 -5.54 14.24 19.24
CA HIS A 21 -4.14 13.91 19.56
C HIS A 21 -3.09 14.74 18.81
N CYS A 22 -3.40 15.19 17.59
CA CYS A 22 -2.45 15.97 16.77
C CYS A 22 -3.00 17.33 16.32
N GLY A 23 -4.26 17.66 16.64
CA GLY A 23 -4.91 18.90 16.19
C GLY A 23 -4.92 19.09 14.68
N GLY A 24 -4.89 18.01 13.90
CA GLY A 24 -4.83 18.08 12.43
C GLY A 24 -3.41 18.14 11.83
N HIS A 25 -2.34 18.14 12.63
CA HIS A 25 -0.97 18.22 12.10
C HIS A 25 -0.40 16.88 11.60
N GLY A 26 -1.02 15.76 11.98
CA GLY A 26 -0.61 14.42 11.54
C GLY A 26 0.55 13.79 12.30
N THR A 27 1.34 14.57 13.03
CA THR A 27 2.42 14.09 13.92
C THR A 27 2.09 14.31 15.39
N ARG A 28 2.78 13.57 16.27
CA ARG A 28 2.74 13.74 17.72
C ARG A 28 4.15 13.57 18.29
N ASN A 29 4.36 14.14 19.47
CA ASN A 29 5.63 13.98 20.18
C ASN A 29 5.75 12.55 20.72
N GLY A 30 6.72 11.81 20.20
CA GLY A 30 7.08 10.48 20.66
C GLY A 30 7.98 10.52 21.89
N ARG A 31 8.49 9.34 22.29
CA ARG A 31 9.49 9.24 23.35
C ARG A 31 10.80 9.86 22.84
N ARG A 32 11.51 10.61 23.70
CA ARG A 32 12.77 11.32 23.40
C ARG A 32 12.65 12.49 22.41
N GLY A 33 11.48 13.13 22.31
CA GLY A 33 11.30 14.32 21.48
C GLY A 33 11.27 14.06 19.97
N MET A 34 11.27 12.79 19.55
CA MET A 34 11.14 12.42 18.15
C MET A 34 9.69 12.56 17.69
N GLU A 35 9.46 13.23 16.57
CA GLU A 35 8.14 13.27 15.95
C GLU A 35 7.77 11.91 15.40
N VAL A 36 6.60 11.42 15.79
CA VAL A 36 6.04 10.17 15.27
C VAL A 36 4.69 10.43 14.62
N PRO A 37 4.32 9.70 13.56
CA PRO A 37 2.99 9.83 12.97
C PRO A 37 1.89 9.51 13.99
N CYS A 38 0.81 10.26 13.89
CA CYS A 38 -0.36 10.09 14.74
C CYS A 38 -1.18 8.87 14.31
N ASN A 39 -1.89 8.29 15.27
CA ASN A 39 -2.79 7.17 15.01
C ASN A 39 -3.92 7.49 14.01
N CYS A 40 -4.32 8.76 13.85
CA CYS A 40 -5.29 9.15 12.84
C CYS A 40 -4.77 8.94 11.41
N VAL A 41 -3.47 9.17 11.17
CA VAL A 41 -2.79 8.98 9.90
C VAL A 41 -2.77 7.48 9.55
N PHE A 42 -2.37 6.62 10.48
CA PHE A 42 -2.40 5.17 10.25
C PHE A 42 -3.82 4.66 9.93
N ARG A 43 -4.84 5.18 10.62
CA ARG A 43 -6.23 4.83 10.30
C ARG A 43 -6.65 5.31 8.91
N ALA A 44 -6.18 6.48 8.47
CA ALA A 44 -6.43 6.98 7.12
C ALA A 44 -5.77 6.08 6.06
N ILE A 45 -4.51 5.69 6.26
CA ILE A 45 -3.79 4.75 5.40
C ILE A 45 -4.55 3.42 5.30
N PHE A 46 -4.97 2.85 6.43
CA PHE A 46 -5.75 1.63 6.43
C PHE A 46 -7.04 1.78 5.61
N ARG A 47 -7.77 2.88 5.77
CA ARG A 47 -9.02 3.13 5.02
C ARG A 47 -8.75 3.20 3.52
N ALA A 48 -7.71 3.89 3.09
CA ALA A 48 -7.33 3.97 1.68
C ALA A 48 -7.01 2.59 1.09
N CYS A 49 -6.23 1.78 1.81
CA CYS A 49 -5.94 0.40 1.37
C CYS A 49 -7.19 -0.49 1.39
N TYR A 50 -8.03 -0.37 2.41
CA TYR A 50 -9.25 -1.16 2.53
C TYR A 50 -10.29 -0.79 1.46
N GLU A 51 -10.45 0.49 1.15
CA GLU A 51 -11.30 0.95 0.04
C GLU A 51 -10.82 0.38 -1.29
N ARG A 52 -9.51 0.40 -1.54
CA ARG A 52 -8.94 -0.25 -2.72
C ARG A 52 -9.17 -1.75 -2.72
N PHE A 53 -9.00 -2.42 -1.58
CA PHE A 53 -9.27 -3.85 -1.44
C PHE A 53 -10.73 -4.16 -1.78
N ARG A 54 -11.69 -3.38 -1.27
CA ARG A 54 -13.11 -3.54 -1.59
C ARG A 54 -13.39 -3.38 -3.08
N PHE A 55 -12.78 -2.38 -3.72
CA PHE A 55 -12.87 -2.18 -5.16
C PHE A 55 -12.33 -3.39 -5.93
N CYS A 56 -11.16 -3.90 -5.54
CA CYS A 56 -10.55 -5.08 -6.15
C CYS A 56 -11.40 -6.35 -5.94
N ALA A 57 -11.92 -6.57 -4.74
CA ALA A 57 -12.70 -7.77 -4.39
C ALA A 57 -14.10 -7.78 -5.00
N ALA A 58 -14.70 -6.61 -5.25
CA ALA A 58 -15.99 -6.48 -5.92
C ALA A 58 -15.90 -6.65 -7.44
N LYS A 59 -14.70 -6.49 -8.02
CA LYS A 59 -14.49 -6.66 -9.46
C LYS A 59 -14.60 -8.14 -9.86
N GLU A 60 -15.32 -8.42 -10.93
CA GLU A 60 -15.52 -9.80 -11.40
C GLU A 60 -14.18 -10.44 -11.83
N LYS A 61 -13.98 -11.70 -11.43
CA LYS A 61 -12.70 -12.43 -11.56
C LYS A 61 -12.21 -12.63 -12.99
N TYR A 62 -13.09 -12.48 -13.98
CA TYR A 62 -12.79 -12.58 -15.40
C TYR A 62 -12.50 -11.22 -16.07
N ILE A 63 -12.53 -10.12 -15.31
CA ILE A 63 -12.30 -8.75 -15.83
C ILE A 63 -10.90 -8.21 -15.45
N SER A 64 -10.11 -8.94 -14.67
CA SER A 64 -8.74 -8.50 -14.33
C SER A 64 -7.83 -8.54 -15.57
N LYS A 65 -7.31 -7.40 -15.96
CA LYS A 65 -6.32 -7.29 -17.05
C LYS A 65 -4.96 -7.75 -16.53
N VAL A 66 -4.27 -8.59 -17.30
CA VAL A 66 -2.85 -8.87 -17.07
C VAL A 66 -2.06 -7.63 -17.46
N SER A 67 -1.25 -7.12 -16.53
CA SER A 67 -0.40 -5.96 -16.74
C SER A 67 1.03 -6.41 -17.00
N LEU A 68 1.67 -5.79 -17.99
CA LEU A 68 3.08 -5.98 -18.25
C LEU A 68 3.87 -4.99 -17.38
N VAL A 69 4.57 -5.50 -16.36
CA VAL A 69 5.27 -4.70 -15.35
C VAL A 69 6.77 -5.00 -15.43
N PRO A 70 7.66 -4.01 -15.32
CA PRO A 70 9.09 -4.27 -15.17
C PRO A 70 9.36 -5.16 -13.96
N CYS A 71 10.20 -6.17 -14.13
CA CYS A 71 10.76 -6.94 -13.04
C CYS A 71 11.34 -5.96 -12.01
N ARG A 72 10.86 -6.06 -10.78
CA ARG A 72 11.35 -5.19 -9.72
C ARG A 72 12.78 -5.60 -9.36
N GLY A 73 13.78 -4.83 -9.78
CA GLY A 73 15.20 -5.14 -9.55
C GLY A 73 16.14 -4.52 -10.59
N ARG A 74 17.40 -5.00 -10.65
CA ARG A 74 18.40 -4.52 -11.64
C ARG A 74 18.09 -4.98 -13.07
N ASP A 75 17.24 -5.99 -13.21
CA ASP A 75 16.85 -6.54 -14.51
C ASP A 75 15.67 -5.76 -15.09
N ARG A 76 15.78 -5.33 -16.36
CA ARG A 76 14.75 -4.57 -17.07
C ARG A 76 13.74 -5.46 -17.80
N ARG A 77 13.77 -6.77 -17.55
CA ARG A 77 12.78 -7.70 -18.10
C ARG A 77 11.37 -7.30 -17.69
N LEU A 78 10.41 -7.59 -18.55
CA LEU A 78 9.00 -7.34 -18.31
C LEU A 78 8.34 -8.66 -17.90
N THR A 79 7.53 -8.63 -16.84
CA THR A 79 6.76 -9.76 -16.33
C THR A 79 5.27 -9.46 -16.45
N TYR A 80 4.49 -10.51 -16.63
CA TYR A 80 3.03 -10.46 -16.63
C TYR A 80 2.53 -10.63 -15.21
N GLU A 81 1.93 -9.59 -14.63
CA GLU A 81 1.38 -9.59 -13.27
C GLU A 81 -0.13 -9.38 -13.29
N ARG A 82 -0.80 -9.91 -12.26
CA ARG A 82 -2.23 -9.75 -12.02
C ARG A 82 -2.41 -8.91 -10.75
N LEU A 83 -2.08 -7.62 -10.88
CA LEU A 83 -1.95 -6.68 -9.76
C LEU A 83 -3.19 -6.61 -8.85
N ILE A 84 -4.40 -6.86 -9.37
CA ILE A 84 -5.63 -6.85 -8.57
C ILE A 84 -5.66 -8.07 -7.64
N GLU A 85 -5.41 -9.25 -8.19
CA GLU A 85 -5.31 -10.51 -7.45
C GLU A 85 -4.15 -10.48 -6.45
N ASP A 86 -3.00 -9.97 -6.88
CA ASP A 86 -1.82 -9.82 -6.05
C ASP A 86 -2.10 -8.87 -4.87
N TYR A 87 -2.77 -7.74 -5.11
CA TYR A 87 -3.16 -6.81 -4.05
C TYR A 87 -4.12 -7.45 -3.04
N ILE A 88 -5.11 -8.21 -3.51
CA ILE A 88 -6.05 -8.94 -2.63
C ILE A 88 -5.29 -9.96 -1.78
N ALA A 89 -4.40 -10.73 -2.40
CA ALA A 89 -3.58 -11.74 -1.74
C ALA A 89 -2.68 -11.10 -0.67
N ASP A 90 -1.93 -10.05 -1.03
CA ASP A 90 -1.05 -9.32 -0.14
C ASP A 90 -1.82 -8.71 1.04
N PHE A 91 -2.95 -8.04 0.76
CA PHE A 91 -3.79 -7.45 1.80
C PHE A 91 -4.25 -8.50 2.82
N CYS A 92 -4.68 -9.68 2.36
CA CYS A 92 -5.13 -10.76 3.23
C CYS A 92 -3.97 -11.41 4.01
N LEU A 93 -2.86 -11.67 3.33
CA LEU A 93 -1.69 -12.37 3.86
C LEU A 93 -0.96 -11.51 4.90
N VAL A 94 -0.70 -10.25 4.59
CA VAL A 94 -0.09 -9.28 5.51
C VAL A 94 -0.97 -9.10 6.75
N SER A 95 -2.28 -8.92 6.55
CA SER A 95 -3.21 -8.75 7.67
C SER A 95 -3.20 -9.95 8.60
N LYS A 96 -3.15 -11.18 8.07
CA LYS A 96 -3.06 -12.40 8.86
C LYS A 96 -1.75 -12.52 9.64
N ARG A 97 -0.62 -12.16 9.04
CA ARG A 97 0.70 -12.25 9.68
C ARG A 97 0.90 -11.26 10.82
N HIS A 98 0.33 -10.07 10.69
CA HIS A 98 0.61 -8.98 11.62
C HIS A 98 -0.44 -8.78 12.71
N LEU A 99 -1.62 -9.40 12.62
CA LEU A 99 -2.64 -9.33 13.67
C LEU A 99 -2.50 -10.49 14.67
N SER A 100 -2.97 -10.27 15.90
CA SER A 100 -3.18 -11.37 16.86
C SER A 100 -4.35 -12.25 16.41
N ASP A 101 -4.48 -13.47 16.95
CA ASP A 101 -5.57 -14.38 16.57
C ASP A 101 -6.96 -13.76 16.79
N LEU A 102 -7.16 -13.08 17.92
CA LEU A 102 -8.44 -12.42 18.21
C LEU A 102 -8.68 -11.23 17.26
N ASP A 103 -7.68 -10.36 17.07
CA ASP A 103 -7.79 -9.21 16.18
C ASP A 103 -8.02 -9.68 14.72
N TYR A 104 -7.38 -10.77 14.29
CA TYR A 104 -7.57 -11.35 12.96
C TYR A 104 -8.98 -11.93 12.78
N ARG A 105 -9.54 -12.57 13.81
CA ARG A 105 -10.94 -13.04 13.76
C ARG A 105 -11.91 -11.87 13.61
N ILE A 106 -11.74 -10.81 14.40
CA ILE A 106 -12.54 -9.58 14.27
C ILE A 106 -12.35 -8.98 12.87
N PHE A 107 -11.10 -8.90 12.40
CA PHE A 107 -10.78 -8.36 11.09
C PHE A 107 -11.48 -9.15 9.96
N ARG A 108 -11.40 -10.49 10.01
CA ARG A 108 -12.02 -11.37 9.03
C ARG A 108 -13.54 -11.21 9.00
N TYR A 109 -14.21 -11.22 10.14
CA TYR A 109 -15.67 -11.08 10.16
C TYR A 109 -16.10 -9.68 9.70
N HIS A 110 -15.48 -8.63 10.22
CA HIS A 110 -15.93 -7.27 9.97
C HIS A 110 -15.49 -6.71 8.60
N PHE A 111 -14.21 -6.86 8.23
CA PHE A 111 -13.67 -6.25 7.01
C PHE A 111 -13.70 -7.18 5.80
N LEU A 112 -13.43 -8.48 5.96
CA LEU A 112 -13.40 -9.39 4.81
C LEU A 112 -14.79 -9.93 4.46
N LEU A 113 -15.61 -10.25 5.46
CA LEU A 113 -16.95 -10.81 5.28
C LEU A 113 -18.08 -9.76 5.38
N GLY A 114 -17.77 -8.54 5.83
CA GLY A 114 -18.75 -7.45 5.93
C GLY A 114 -19.78 -7.62 7.05
N ALA A 115 -19.49 -8.41 8.09
CA ALA A 115 -20.41 -8.61 9.21
C ALA A 115 -20.55 -7.33 10.06
N ASP A 116 -21.79 -7.08 10.51
CA ASP A 116 -22.08 -6.02 11.47
C ASP A 116 -21.44 -6.28 12.84
N TRP A 117 -21.20 -5.21 13.58
CA TRP A 117 -20.62 -5.27 14.92
C TRP A 117 -21.43 -6.15 15.88
N ARG A 118 -22.77 -6.15 15.75
CA ARG A 118 -23.67 -6.99 16.57
C ARG A 118 -23.41 -8.48 16.34
N LEU A 119 -23.26 -8.87 15.08
CA LEU A 119 -22.97 -10.26 14.70
C LEU A 119 -21.56 -10.65 15.16
N CYS A 120 -20.59 -9.76 15.05
CA CYS A 120 -19.23 -9.98 15.56
C CYS A 120 -19.23 -10.18 17.09
N CYS A 121 -19.92 -9.32 17.84
CA CYS A 121 -20.07 -9.43 19.29
C CYS A 121 -20.70 -10.78 19.70
N SER A 122 -21.81 -11.15 19.04
CA SER A 122 -22.50 -12.42 19.30
C SER A 122 -21.62 -13.63 18.98
N ARG A 123 -20.90 -13.62 17.85
CA ARG A 123 -20.11 -14.76 17.38
C ARG A 123 -18.79 -14.94 18.13
N LEU A 124 -18.18 -13.85 18.61
CA LEU A 124 -16.87 -13.86 19.26
C LEU A 124 -16.95 -13.72 20.79
N GLY A 125 -18.14 -13.46 21.35
CA GLY A 125 -18.32 -13.29 22.79
C GLY A 125 -17.65 -12.02 23.33
N ILE A 126 -17.64 -10.94 22.55
CA ILE A 126 -17.03 -9.65 22.92
C ILE A 126 -18.09 -8.57 23.09
N ASP A 127 -17.87 -7.64 24.01
CA ASP A 127 -18.74 -6.48 24.17
C ASP A 127 -18.50 -5.41 23.08
N ARG A 128 -19.44 -4.48 23.00
CA ARG A 128 -19.42 -3.38 22.03
C ARG A 128 -18.16 -2.52 22.17
N GLY A 129 -17.75 -2.19 23.39
CA GLY A 129 -16.60 -1.32 23.64
C GLY A 129 -15.31 -1.98 23.15
N ASN A 130 -15.09 -3.23 23.56
CA ASN A 130 -13.94 -4.01 23.13
C ASN A 130 -13.90 -4.22 21.62
N PHE A 131 -15.04 -4.39 20.95
CA PHE A 131 -15.09 -4.44 19.49
C PHE A 131 -14.57 -3.14 18.84
N PHE A 132 -15.09 -1.97 19.23
CA PHE A 132 -14.65 -0.71 18.62
C PHE A 132 -13.18 -0.38 18.96
N HIS A 133 -12.73 -0.70 20.17
CA HIS A 133 -11.31 -0.59 20.52
C HIS A 133 -10.44 -1.52 19.68
N ALA A 134 -10.87 -2.76 19.45
CA ALA A 134 -10.17 -3.69 18.57
C ALA A 134 -10.11 -3.17 17.13
N VAL A 135 -11.21 -2.66 16.60
CA VAL A 135 -11.24 -2.04 15.26
C VAL A 135 -10.23 -0.90 15.15
N TYR A 136 -10.14 -0.02 16.16
CA TYR A 136 -9.14 1.06 16.14
C TYR A 136 -7.71 0.54 16.20
N ARG A 137 -7.43 -0.48 17.04
CA ARG A 137 -6.10 -1.12 17.11
C ARG A 137 -5.72 -1.78 15.79
N ILE A 138 -6.65 -2.50 15.16
CA ILE A 138 -6.45 -3.15 13.86
C ILE A 138 -6.10 -2.11 12.79
N GLN A 139 -6.90 -1.05 12.68
CA GLN A 139 -6.65 0.02 11.70
C GLN A 139 -5.28 0.68 11.91
N GLN A 140 -4.92 0.99 13.16
CA GLN A 140 -3.64 1.61 13.48
C GLN A 140 -2.46 0.69 13.15
N ARG A 141 -2.56 -0.58 13.54
CA ARG A 141 -1.49 -1.57 13.33
C ARG A 141 -1.29 -1.89 11.87
N LEU A 142 -2.36 -2.19 11.14
CA LEU A 142 -2.28 -2.49 9.71
C LEU A 142 -1.92 -1.27 8.89
N GLY A 143 -2.46 -0.09 9.18
CA GLY A 143 -2.08 1.14 8.49
C GLY A 143 -0.59 1.45 8.59
N ARG A 144 0.02 1.21 9.76
CA ARG A 144 1.46 1.31 9.94
C ARG A 144 2.21 0.27 9.08
N VAL A 145 1.84 -1.00 9.20
CA VAL A 145 2.47 -2.10 8.45
C VAL A 145 2.37 -1.88 6.94
N PHE A 146 1.21 -1.47 6.42
CA PHE A 146 1.01 -1.26 4.98
C PHE A 146 1.93 -0.19 4.39
N LYS A 147 2.33 0.82 5.17
CA LYS A 147 3.35 1.80 4.74
C LYS A 147 4.77 1.27 4.92
N GLU A 148 5.06 0.62 6.05
CA GLU A 148 6.41 0.24 6.46
C GLU A 148 6.93 -1.06 5.81
N LEU A 149 6.08 -1.82 5.12
CA LEU A 149 6.48 -3.02 4.39
C LEU A 149 7.56 -2.70 3.35
N GLN A 150 8.65 -3.47 3.40
CA GLN A 150 9.78 -3.39 2.48
C GLN A 150 9.99 -4.77 1.84
N PRO A 151 10.38 -4.83 0.56
CA PRO A 151 10.68 -3.72 -0.34
C PRO A 151 9.46 -2.99 -0.95
N TYR A 152 8.24 -3.52 -0.76
CA TYR A 152 7.02 -2.98 -1.38
C TYR A 152 5.90 -2.80 -0.36
N GLY A 153 5.54 -1.54 -0.10
CA GLY A 153 4.38 -1.18 0.71
C GLY A 153 3.06 -1.38 -0.04
N LEU A 154 1.98 -1.66 0.70
CA LEU A 154 0.61 -1.61 0.17
C LEU A 154 0.11 -0.15 0.06
N TYR A 155 0.79 0.78 0.72
CA TYR A 155 0.55 2.21 0.64
C TYR A 155 1.86 2.96 0.32
N PRO A 156 1.86 3.93 -0.62
CA PRO A 156 0.71 4.46 -1.34
C PRO A 156 0.11 3.49 -2.36
N VAL A 157 -1.20 3.56 -2.54
CA VAL A 157 -1.94 2.60 -3.39
C VAL A 157 -1.58 2.79 -4.86
N ASP A 158 -1.44 4.03 -5.30
CA ASP A 158 -0.95 4.40 -6.62
C ASP A 158 0.44 3.82 -6.89
N GLU A 159 1.38 3.89 -5.94
CA GLU A 159 2.70 3.29 -6.09
C GLU A 159 2.64 1.76 -6.25
N TYR A 160 1.70 1.08 -5.58
CA TYR A 160 1.52 -0.37 -5.72
C TYR A 160 1.08 -0.76 -7.13
N PHE A 161 0.11 -0.03 -7.71
CA PHE A 161 -0.49 -0.36 -9.01
C PHE A 161 0.21 0.26 -10.22
N ALA A 162 0.89 1.40 -10.07
CA ALA A 162 1.52 2.10 -11.18
C ALA A 162 2.88 1.51 -11.57
N GLY A 163 3.53 0.76 -10.66
CA GLY A 163 4.96 0.50 -10.72
C GLY A 163 5.72 1.82 -10.59
N ARG A 164 6.72 1.91 -9.71
CA ARG A 164 7.62 3.06 -9.78
C ARG A 164 8.34 3.01 -11.13
N VAL A 165 7.88 3.81 -12.10
CA VAL A 165 8.84 4.53 -12.92
C VAL A 165 9.51 5.45 -11.91
N GLU A 166 10.65 5.03 -11.35
CA GLU A 166 11.56 6.01 -10.79
C GLU A 166 11.76 7.02 -11.92
N ARG A 167 11.10 8.18 -11.81
CA ARG A 167 11.59 9.37 -12.44
C ARG A 167 12.92 9.60 -11.76
N ASN A 168 13.96 8.92 -12.25
CA ASN A 168 15.30 9.47 -12.19
C ASN A 168 15.13 10.86 -12.78
N THR A 169 15.05 11.84 -11.89
CA THR A 169 15.24 13.26 -12.18
C THR A 169 16.70 13.49 -12.56
N SER A 170 17.33 12.57 -13.32
CA SER A 170 18.36 12.98 -14.24
C SER A 170 17.64 13.87 -15.25
N PRO A 171 18.00 15.17 -15.37
CA PRO A 171 17.45 16.00 -16.42
C PRO A 171 17.60 15.26 -17.76
N PRO A 172 16.66 15.42 -18.70
CA PRO A 172 16.83 14.89 -20.04
C PRO A 172 18.21 15.35 -20.55
N PRO A 173 19.03 14.46 -21.13
CA PRO A 173 20.26 14.88 -21.75
C PRO A 173 19.93 16.00 -22.76
N PRO A 174 20.76 17.05 -22.86
CA PRO A 174 20.46 18.20 -23.70
C PRO A 174 20.10 17.74 -25.11
N GLU A 175 18.93 18.20 -25.61
CA GLU A 175 18.48 17.98 -26.98
C GLU A 175 19.57 18.46 -27.93
N GLY A 176 20.26 17.54 -28.60
CA GLY A 176 21.29 17.90 -29.57
C GLY A 176 22.43 16.91 -29.80
N THR A 177 22.52 15.79 -29.07
CA THR A 177 23.44 14.73 -29.50
C THR A 177 22.73 13.79 -30.48
N PRO A 178 23.14 13.74 -31.77
CA PRO A 178 22.58 12.76 -32.68
C PRO A 178 22.90 11.37 -32.14
N HIS A 179 21.87 10.62 -31.74
CA HIS A 179 21.99 9.21 -31.46
C HIS A 179 22.43 8.53 -32.77
N GLN A 180 23.71 8.19 -32.86
CA GLN A 180 24.19 7.23 -33.84
C GLN A 180 23.52 5.89 -33.53
N GLY A 181 22.37 5.65 -34.17
CA GLY A 181 21.66 4.39 -34.08
C GLY A 181 22.58 3.28 -34.56
N THR A 182 22.94 2.36 -33.67
CA THR A 182 23.58 1.11 -34.08
C THR A 182 22.54 0.33 -34.88
N PRO A 183 22.77 0.00 -36.15
CA PRO A 183 21.78 -0.73 -36.93
C PRO A 183 21.54 -2.09 -36.28
N VAL A 184 20.28 -2.37 -35.95
CA VAL A 184 19.84 -3.63 -35.31
C VAL A 184 20.11 -4.85 -36.21
N ARG A 185 20.40 -4.64 -37.50
CA ARG A 185 20.75 -5.69 -38.46
C ARG A 185 22.02 -5.31 -39.23
N PRO A 186 23.00 -6.24 -39.36
CA PRO A 186 24.04 -6.12 -40.36
C PRO A 186 23.41 -6.00 -41.76
N PRO A 187 23.95 -5.17 -42.67
CA PRO A 187 23.45 -5.10 -44.04
C PRO A 187 23.53 -6.47 -44.71
N LEU A 188 22.49 -6.84 -45.44
CA LEU A 188 22.50 -8.06 -46.27
C LEU A 188 23.60 -7.90 -47.31
N ARG A 189 24.47 -8.91 -47.41
CA ARG A 189 25.48 -8.96 -48.47
C ARG A 189 24.76 -9.02 -49.82
N ASP A 190 25.15 -8.14 -50.73
CA ASP A 190 24.67 -8.20 -52.10
C ASP A 190 25.03 -9.57 -52.70
N ALA A 191 24.03 -10.20 -53.33
CA ALA A 191 24.20 -11.46 -54.03
C ALA A 191 25.10 -11.22 -55.25
N ALA A 192 26.24 -11.92 -55.28
CA ALA A 192 27.14 -11.99 -56.42
C ALA A 192 26.54 -12.86 -57.54
#